data_AF-A0A3Q0IQA0-F1
#
_entry.id   AF-A0A3Q0IQA0-F1
#
_cell.length_a   1.000
_cell.length_b   1.000
_cell.length_c   1.000
_cell.angle_alpha   90.00
_cell.angle_beta   90.00
_cell.angle_gamma   90.00
#
_symmetry.space_group_name_H-M   'P 1'
#
loop_
_entity.id
_entity.type
_entity.pdbx_description
1 polymer ?
#
loop_
_entity_poly.entity_id
_entity_poly.type
_entity_poly.pdbx_seq_one_letter_code
_entity_poly.pdbx_strand_id
1 'polypeptide(L)'
;MCSGVTQQLSNVLSDWSNEKGKIGAIFSSEFWDQYEKYQEVHRQARELLREKNQDEEFVELCRHRRGAAQYTLESILQLPVRIIRKHFFACSEVL
;
A
#
# COMPACT_ATOMS: atom_id res chain seq x y z
N MET A 1 4.48 -4.37 -11.68
CA MET A 1 3.07 -4.81 -11.76
C MET A 1 2.03 -3.72 -11.43
N CYS A 2 2.39 -2.49 -11.04
CA CYS A 2 1.38 -1.41 -10.84
C CYS A 2 1.08 -0.55 -12.08
N SER A 3 1.82 -0.74 -13.19
CA SER A 3 1.72 0.13 -14.38
C SER A 3 0.33 0.11 -15.03
N GLY A 4 -0.39 -1.01 -14.96
CA GLY A 4 -1.73 -1.16 -15.55
C GLY A 4 -2.77 -0.28 -14.86
N VAL A 5 -2.85 -0.33 -13.53
CA VAL A 5 -3.82 0.45 -12.75
C VAL A 5 -3.52 1.94 -12.77
N THR A 6 -2.24 2.32 -12.66
CA THR A 6 -1.86 3.74 -12.74
C THR A 6 -2.17 4.32 -14.12
N GLN A 7 -2.02 3.52 -15.18
CA GLN A 7 -2.39 3.93 -16.53
C GLN A 7 -3.92 4.05 -16.69
N GLN A 8 -4.68 3.09 -16.18
CA GLN A 8 -6.14 3.16 -16.19
C GLN A 8 -6.68 4.36 -15.40
N LEU A 9 -6.09 4.66 -14.23
CA LEU A 9 -6.41 5.86 -13.46
C LEU A 9 -6.08 7.14 -14.23
N SER A 10 -4.91 7.21 -14.88
CA SER A 10 -4.54 8.35 -15.71
C SER A 10 -5.55 8.60 -16.84
N ASN A 11 -6.01 7.52 -17.49
CA ASN A 11 -6.99 7.60 -18.57
C ASN A 11 -8.39 8.02 -18.09
N VAL A 12 -8.81 7.56 -16.90
CA VAL A 12 -10.09 8.01 -16.31
C VAL A 12 -10.02 9.47 -15.84
N LEU A 13 -8.86 9.91 -15.36
CA LEU A 13 -8.63 11.31 -14.97
C LEU A 13 -8.57 12.27 -16.17
N SER A 14 -8.11 11.83 -17.34
CA SER A 14 -8.14 12.66 -18.55
C SER A 14 -9.56 12.89 -19.08
N ASP A 15 -10.48 11.95 -18.84
CA ASP A 15 -11.87 11.98 -19.33
C ASP A 15 -12.88 12.34 -18.23
N TRP A 16 -12.41 12.96 -17.13
CA TRP A 16 -13.14 13.19 -15.88
C TRP A 16 -14.45 14.00 -16.03
N SER A 17 -14.66 14.67 -17.17
CA SER A 17 -15.79 15.57 -17.39
C SER A 17 -17.16 14.91 -17.49
N ASN A 18 -17.26 13.59 -17.70
CA ASN A 18 -18.56 13.00 -18.09
C ASN A 18 -19.20 11.96 -17.16
N GLU A 19 -18.51 11.18 -16.32
CA GLU A 19 -19.22 10.13 -15.56
C GLU A 19 -18.64 9.87 -14.15
N LYS A 20 -19.40 10.29 -13.13
CA LYS A 20 -19.23 9.91 -11.73
C LYS A 20 -19.53 8.40 -11.59
N GLY A 21 -18.57 7.53 -11.91
CA GLY A 21 -18.79 6.08 -11.77
C GLY A 21 -17.64 5.16 -12.18
N LYS A 22 -16.63 5.64 -12.91
CA LYS A 22 -15.61 4.75 -13.53
C LYS A 22 -14.45 4.33 -12.64
N ILE A 23 -14.17 5.04 -11.54
CA ILE A 23 -13.01 4.68 -10.67
C ILE A 23 -13.19 3.31 -10.02
N GLY A 24 -14.39 2.98 -9.55
CA GLY A 24 -14.64 1.73 -8.83
C GLY A 24 -14.34 0.47 -9.66
N ALA A 25 -14.56 0.54 -10.97
CA ALA A 25 -14.30 -0.56 -11.91
C ALA A 25 -12.80 -0.80 -12.17
N ILE A 26 -11.92 0.15 -11.83
CA ILE A 26 -10.46 0.02 -12.00
C ILE A 26 -9.87 -0.92 -10.94
N PHE A 27 -10.45 -0.92 -9.74
CA PHE A 27 -9.98 -1.74 -8.62
C PHE A 27 -10.79 -3.04 -8.59
N SER A 28 -10.31 -4.05 -9.32
CA SER A 28 -10.91 -5.39 -9.32
C SER A 28 -10.84 -6.04 -7.93
N SER A 29 -11.69 -7.05 -7.69
CA SER A 29 -11.66 -7.88 -6.47
C SER A 29 -10.28 -8.48 -6.19
N GLU A 30 -9.50 -8.76 -7.23
CA GLU A 30 -8.14 -9.29 -7.13
C GLU A 30 -7.19 -8.36 -6.35
N PHE A 31 -7.39 -7.03 -6.39
CA PHE A 31 -6.61 -6.11 -5.58
C PHE A 31 -6.93 -6.25 -4.08
N TRP A 32 -8.20 -6.46 -3.75
CA TRP A 32 -8.63 -6.69 -2.37
C TRP A 32 -8.06 -8.00 -1.83
N ASP A 33 -8.06 -9.07 -2.63
CA ASP A 33 -7.47 -10.37 -2.25
C ASP A 33 -5.97 -10.25 -1.92
N GLN A 34 -5.23 -9.42 -2.66
CA GLN A 34 -3.81 -9.17 -2.38
C GLN A 34 -3.62 -8.41 -1.07
N TYR A 35 -4.52 -7.47 -0.76
CA TYR A 35 -4.48 -6.74 0.50
C TYR A 35 -4.86 -7.60 1.69
N GLU A 36 -5.84 -8.51 1.55
CA GLU A 36 -6.18 -9.47 2.60
C GLU A 36 -4.99 -10.38 2.91
N LYS A 37 -4.37 -10.96 1.88
CA LYS A 37 -3.12 -11.74 2.02
C LYS A 37 -2.02 -10.93 2.70
N TYR A 38 -1.89 -9.64 2.37
CA TYR A 38 -0.94 -8.76 3.03
C TYR A 38 -1.26 -8.58 4.52
N GLN A 39 -2.53 -8.38 4.89
CA GLN A 39 -2.94 -8.22 6.29
C GLN A 39 -2.68 -9.48 7.12
N GLU A 40 -2.91 -10.66 6.56
CA GLU A 40 -2.68 -11.95 7.22
C GLU A 40 -1.21 -12.08 7.68
N VAL A 41 -0.26 -11.70 6.81
CA VAL A 41 1.17 -11.82 7.10
C VAL A 41 1.75 -10.59 7.79
N HIS A 42 1.07 -9.44 7.78
CA HIS A 42 1.60 -8.17 8.28
C HIS A 42 1.97 -8.23 9.77
N ARG A 43 1.20 -8.94 10.61
CA ARG A 43 1.54 -9.09 12.03
C ARG A 43 2.88 -9.81 12.21
N GLN A 44 3.02 -10.98 11.56
CA GLN A 44 4.22 -11.80 11.63
C GLN A 44 5.43 -11.07 11.06
N ALA A 45 5.26 -10.34 9.94
CA ALA A 45 6.32 -9.54 9.34
C ALA A 45 6.83 -8.44 10.28
N ARG A 46 5.96 -7.81 11.08
CA ARG A 46 6.38 -6.80 12.08
C ARG A 46 7.12 -7.41 13.26
N GLU A 47 6.68 -8.58 13.72
CA GLU A 47 7.36 -9.32 14.80
C GLU A 47 8.77 -9.70 14.34
N LEU A 48 8.91 -10.28 13.15
CA LEU A 48 10.19 -10.61 12.55
C LEU A 48 11.09 -9.38 12.37
N LEU A 49 10.53 -8.24 11.91
CA LEU A 49 11.30 -7.00 11.78
C LEU A 49 11.80 -6.50 13.14
N ARG A 50 10.97 -6.59 14.18
CA ARG A 50 11.35 -6.18 15.55
C ARG A 50 12.48 -7.05 16.10
N GLU A 51 12.44 -8.35 15.85
CA GLU A 51 13.54 -9.27 16.20
C GLU A 51 14.81 -8.92 15.42
N LYS A 52 14.69 -8.69 14.10
CA LYS A 52 15.81 -8.33 13.25
C LYS A 52 16.42 -6.97 13.55
N ASN A 53 15.68 -6.05 14.15
CA ASN A 53 16.24 -4.77 14.61
C ASN A 53 17.22 -4.90 15.79
N GLN A 54 17.35 -6.09 16.39
CA GLN A 54 18.41 -6.38 17.38
C GLN A 54 19.74 -6.80 16.73
N ASP A 55 19.71 -7.09 15.42
CA ASP A 55 20.88 -7.50 14.64
C ASP A 55 21.53 -6.26 14.02
N GLU A 56 22.72 -5.90 14.50
CA GLU A 56 23.44 -4.69 14.07
C GLU A 56 23.79 -4.71 12.57
N GLU A 57 24.11 -5.89 12.01
CA GLU A 57 24.42 -6.04 10.59
C GLU A 57 23.17 -5.74 9.75
N PHE A 58 22.02 -6.25 10.18
CA PHE A 58 20.74 -5.98 9.52
C PHE A 58 20.35 -4.49 9.59
N VAL A 59 20.57 -3.84 10.73
CA VAL A 59 20.27 -2.41 10.90
C VAL A 59 21.15 -1.56 9.99
N GLU A 60 22.44 -1.85 9.89
CA GLU A 60 23.35 -1.15 8.99
C GLU A 60 23.00 -1.39 7.52
N LEU A 61 22.65 -2.63 7.16
CA LEU A 61 22.15 -2.94 5.82
C LEU A 61 20.89 -2.11 5.48
N CYS A 62 19.95 -2.01 6.42
CA CYS A 62 18.73 -1.21 6.25
C CYS A 62 19.05 0.27 6.08
N ARG A 63 20.00 0.81 6.85
CA ARG A 63 20.45 2.21 6.72
C ARG A 63 21.08 2.46 5.36
N HIS A 64 21.96 1.57 4.91
CA HIS A 64 22.64 1.68 3.63
C HIS A 64 21.65 1.62 2.46
N ARG A 65 20.71 0.66 2.47
CA ARG A 65 19.70 0.51 1.40
C ARG A 65 18.66 1.61 1.38
N ARG A 66 18.35 2.23 2.52
CA ARG A 66 17.40 3.36 2.58
C ARG A 66 17.93 4.57 1.81
N GLY A 67 19.24 4.81 1.80
CA GLY A 67 19.81 6.01 1.19
C GLY A 67 19.12 7.28 1.68
N ALA A 68 18.64 8.12 0.76
CA ALA A 68 17.89 9.36 1.04
C ALA A 68 16.37 9.17 1.21
N ALA A 69 15.86 7.93 1.22
CA ALA A 69 14.42 7.69 1.31
C ALA A 69 13.85 8.12 2.67
N GLN A 70 12.72 8.84 2.62
CA GLN A 70 12.04 9.39 3.80
C GLN A 70 11.47 8.29 4.73
N TYR A 71 11.11 7.13 4.19
CA TYR A 71 10.44 6.07 4.93
C TYR A 71 11.41 4.98 5.37
N THR A 72 11.30 4.54 6.64
CA THR A 72 11.97 3.33 7.14
C THR A 72 11.27 2.09 6.60
N LEU A 73 11.94 0.93 6.67
CA LEU A 73 11.32 -0.35 6.32
C LEU A 73 10.04 -0.61 7.14
N GLU A 74 10.06 -0.26 8.42
CA GLU A 74 8.87 -0.32 9.27
C GLU A 74 7.74 0.58 8.76
N SER A 75 8.04 1.83 8.39
CA SER A 75 7.05 2.74 7.84
C SER A 75 6.46 2.21 6.55
N ILE A 76 7.28 1.59 5.69
CA ILE A 76 6.84 0.98 4.42
C ILE A 76 5.87 -0.18 4.68
N LEU A 77 6.15 -1.04 5.65
CA LEU A 77 5.25 -2.15 6.03
C LEU A 77 3.87 -1.66 6.50
N GLN A 78 3.80 -0.45 7.09
CA GLN A 78 2.53 0.09 7.57
C GLN A 78 1.71 0.78 6.46
N LEU A 79 2.30 1.12 5.32
CA LEU A 79 1.61 1.90 4.27
C LEU A 79 0.33 1.21 3.76
N PRO A 80 0.35 -0.08 3.36
CA PRO A 80 -0.85 -0.77 2.87
C PRO A 80 -1.99 -0.74 3.89
N VAL A 81 -1.69 -0.99 5.16
CA VAL A 81 -2.69 -1.05 6.25
C VAL A 81 -3.29 0.32 6.54
N ARG A 82 -2.47 1.38 6.53
CA ARG A 82 -2.95 2.77 6.76
C ARG A 82 -3.83 3.25 5.62
N ILE A 83 -3.49 2.92 4.37
CA ILE A 83 -4.21 3.33 3.18
C ILE A 83 -5.60 2.67 3.14
N ILE A 84 -5.69 1.36 3.37
CA ILE A 84 -7.00 0.66 3.40
C ILE A 84 -7.92 1.25 4.47
N ARG A 85 -7.42 1.46 5.69
CA ARG A 85 -8.25 2.05 6.76
C ARG A 85 -8.83 3.38 6.29
N LYS A 86 -8.00 4.27 5.74
CA LYS A 86 -8.46 5.57 5.22
C LYS A 86 -9.50 5.43 4.10
N HIS A 87 -9.27 4.55 3.13
CA HIS A 87 -10.20 4.37 2.00
C HIS A 87 -11.52 3.70 2.42
N PHE A 88 -11.48 2.71 3.32
CA PHE A 88 -12.68 2.08 3.85
C PHE A 88 -13.58 3.11 4.56
N PHE A 89 -12.98 3.99 5.38
CA PHE A 89 -13.71 5.09 6.03
C PHE A 89 -14.24 6.11 5.01
N ALA A 90 -13.43 6.53 4.04
CA ALA A 90 -13.83 7.51 3.02
C ALA A 90 -14.94 7.01 2.09
N CYS A 91 -15.02 5.71 1.82
CA CYS A 91 -16.11 5.12 1.04
C CYS A 91 -17.39 4.90 1.88
N SER A 92 -17.29 4.77 3.20
CA SER A 92 -18.46 4.63 4.09
C SER A 92 -19.23 5.94 4.31
N GLU A 93 -18.61 7.10 4.09
CA GLU A 93 -19.25 8.42 4.19
C GLU A 93 -20.01 8.83 2.91
N VAL A 94 -20.05 7.95 1.89
CA VAL A 94 -20.69 8.21 0.59
C VAL A 94 -21.90 7.29 0.33
N LEU A 95 -22.30 6.48 1.33
CA LEU A 95 -23.56 5.73 1.37
C LEU A 95 -24.50 6.32 2.42
#